data_AF-A0A2P8W010-F1
#
_entry.id   AF-A0A2P8W010-F1
#
_cell.length_a   1.000
_cell.length_b   1.000
_cell.length_c   1.000
_cell.angle_alpha   90.00
_cell.angle_beta   90.00
_cell.angle_gamma   90.00
#
_symmetry.space_group_name_H-M   'P 1'
#
loop_
_entity.id
_entity.type
_entity.pdbx_description
1 polymer ?
#
loop_
_entity_poly.entity_id
_entity_poly.type
_entity_poly.pdbx_seq_one_letter_code
_entity_poly.pdbx_strand_id
1 'polypeptide(L)'
;MKDLNTQSTIELLNQIMEFELAGVVRYTHYSLMVTGPNRIPIVDFFKAQASESLTHAQEAGEIITGLEGHPSQRSAAIEET
;
A
#
# COMPACT_ATOMS: atom_id res chain seq x y z
N MET A 1 -0.27 10.24 -30.69
CA MET A 1 -0.15 9.82 -29.27
C MET A 1 1.29 9.36 -29.09
N LYS A 2 2.00 9.75 -28.01
CA LYS A 2 3.35 9.20 -27.75
C LYS A 2 3.22 7.69 -27.49
N ASP A 3 4.18 6.91 -27.95
CA ASP A 3 4.28 5.50 -27.55
C ASP A 3 4.48 5.45 -26.03
N LEU A 4 3.56 4.80 -25.33
CA LEU A 4 3.61 4.65 -23.88
C LEU A 4 4.52 3.48 -23.55
N ASN A 5 5.41 3.67 -22.57
CA ASN A 5 6.24 2.57 -22.06
C ASN A 5 5.46 1.78 -21.01
N THR A 6 4.55 0.92 -21.49
CA THR A 6 3.67 0.11 -20.64
C THR A 6 4.44 -0.77 -19.67
N GLN A 7 5.57 -1.35 -20.11
CA GLN A 7 6.38 -2.24 -19.28
C GLN A 7 6.94 -1.51 -18.05
N SER A 8 7.56 -0.35 -18.24
CA SER A 8 8.08 0.44 -17.12
C SER A 8 6.96 0.99 -16.22
N THR A 9 5.78 1.28 -16.78
CA THR A 9 4.61 1.65 -15.97
C THR A 9 4.15 0.49 -15.08
N ILE A 10 4.05 -0.72 -15.63
CA ILE A 10 3.67 -1.93 -14.86
C ILE A 10 4.68 -2.21 -13.74
N GLU A 11 5.98 -2.06 -14.02
CA GLU A 11 7.04 -2.24 -13.01
C GLU A 11 6.91 -1.23 -11.87
N LEU A 12 6.68 0.04 -12.19
CA LEU A 12 6.51 1.09 -11.18
C LEU A 12 5.23 0.89 -10.35
N LEU A 13 4.11 0.55 -11.00
CA LEU A 13 2.85 0.28 -10.30
C LEU A 13 2.98 -0.94 -9.36
N ASN A 14 3.72 -1.96 -9.77
CA ASN A 14 4.00 -3.09 -8.89
C ASN A 14 4.81 -2.67 -7.66
N GLN A 15 5.82 -1.80 -7.82
CA GLN A 15 6.56 -1.27 -6.67
C GLN A 15 5.64 -0.45 -5.74
N ILE A 16 4.80 0.42 -6.30
CA ILE A 16 3.82 1.20 -5.53
C ILE A 16 2.90 0.26 -4.73
N MET A 17 2.34 -0.76 -5.39
CA MET A 17 1.47 -1.74 -4.75
C MET A 17 2.19 -2.50 -3.62
N GLU A 18 3.44 -2.92 -3.82
CA GLU A 18 4.25 -3.58 -2.79
C GLU A 18 4.49 -2.66 -1.57
N PHE A 19 4.69 -1.35 -1.79
CA PHE A 19 4.82 -0.36 -0.70
C PHE A 19 3.50 -0.12 0.03
N GLU A 20 2.39 -0.02 -0.69
CA GLU A 20 1.07 0.20 -0.09
C GLU A 20 0.63 -1.01 0.75
N LEU A 21 0.88 -2.24 0.27
CA LEU A 21 0.66 -3.45 1.06
C LEU A 21 1.52 -3.48 2.33
N ALA A 22 2.78 -3.04 2.26
CA ALA A 22 3.60 -2.86 3.44
C ALA A 22 3.05 -1.79 4.39
N GLY A 23 2.46 -0.72 3.85
CA GLY A 23 1.73 0.32 4.57
C GLY A 23 0.54 -0.23 5.35
N VAL A 24 -0.29 -1.09 4.73
CA VAL A 24 -1.40 -1.79 5.39
C VAL A 24 -0.91 -2.53 6.64
N VAL A 25 0.15 -3.31 6.50
CA VAL A 25 0.73 -4.09 7.60
C VAL A 25 1.27 -3.15 8.69
N ARG A 26 2.06 -2.14 8.32
CA ARG A 26 2.72 -1.22 9.27
C ARG A 26 1.71 -0.39 10.07
N TYR A 27 0.72 0.21 9.41
CA TYR A 27 -0.32 0.99 10.09
C TYR A 27 -1.23 0.13 10.96
N THR A 28 -1.55 -1.09 10.50
CA THR A 28 -2.28 -2.05 11.33
C THR A 28 -1.50 -2.38 12.60
N HIS A 29 -0.20 -2.71 12.46
CA HIS A 29 0.69 -2.97 13.60
C HIS A 29 0.71 -1.79 14.58
N TYR A 30 0.96 -0.57 14.11
CA TYR A 30 1.05 0.58 15.01
C TYR A 30 -0.27 0.91 15.70
N SER A 31 -1.42 0.69 15.05
CA SER A 31 -2.74 0.86 15.68
C SER A 31 -2.91 -0.02 16.93
N LEU A 32 -2.22 -1.16 17.02
CA LEU A 32 -2.25 -2.09 18.16
C LEU A 32 -1.25 -1.71 19.26
N MET A 33 -0.22 -0.94 18.92
CA MET A 33 0.87 -0.56 19.83
C MET A 33 0.62 0.77 20.57
N VAL A 34 -0.35 1.58 20.13
CA VAL A 34 -0.68 2.84 20.82
C VAL A 34 -1.29 2.58 22.19
N THR A 35 -0.68 3.16 23.23
CA THR A 35 -1.15 3.08 24.62
C THR A 35 -1.23 4.47 25.27
N GLY A 36 -1.91 4.56 26.42
CA GLY A 36 -1.98 5.78 27.22
C GLY A 36 -3.24 6.66 27.01
N PRO A 37 -3.28 7.83 27.69
CA PRO A 37 -4.34 8.83 27.51
C PRO A 37 -4.38 9.33 26.06
N ASN A 38 -5.58 9.67 25.56
CA ASN A 38 -5.79 10.17 24.19
C ASN A 38 -5.40 9.19 23.06
N ARG A 39 -5.24 7.89 23.34
CA ARG A 39 -4.90 6.90 22.30
C ARG A 39 -5.97 6.74 21.21
N ILE A 40 -7.25 6.96 21.53
CA ILE A 40 -8.37 6.70 20.61
C ILE A 40 -8.19 7.41 19.26
N PRO A 41 -8.03 8.74 19.19
CA PRO A 41 -7.83 9.42 17.91
C PRO A 41 -6.58 8.97 17.14
N ILE A 42 -5.52 8.55 17.84
CA ILE A 42 -4.29 8.05 17.22
C ILE A 42 -4.50 6.65 16.62
N VAL A 43 -5.22 5.77 17.34
CA VAL A 43 -5.62 4.45 16.85
C VAL A 43 -6.52 4.59 15.62
N ASP A 44 -7.48 5.51 15.66
CA ASP A 44 -8.40 5.76 14.54
C ASP A 44 -7.64 6.32 13.33
N PHE A 45 -6.67 7.21 13.54
CA PHE A 45 -5.76 7.67 12.49
C PHE A 45 -5.04 6.49 11.81
N PHE A 46 -4.38 5.61 12.58
CA PHE A 46 -3.66 4.47 11.99
C PHE A 46 -4.58 3.50 11.26
N LYS A 47 -5.80 3.25 11.77
CA LYS A 47 -6.79 2.41 11.06
C LYS A 47 -7.25 3.04 9.74
N ALA A 48 -7.45 4.36 9.72
CA ALA A 48 -7.78 5.07 8.49
C ALA A 48 -6.64 4.95 7.46
N GLN A 49 -5.40 5.15 7.89
CA GLN A 49 -4.22 5.00 7.01
C GLN A 49 -4.05 3.58 6.47
N ALA A 50 -4.29 2.55 7.29
CA ALA A 50 -4.29 1.16 6.81
C ALA A 50 -5.36 0.90 5.73
N SER A 51 -6.53 1.52 5.87
CA SER A 51 -7.63 1.39 4.89
C SER A 51 -7.34 2.14 3.59
N GLU A 52 -6.73 3.32 3.70
CA GLU A 52 -6.28 4.13 2.55
C GLU A 52 -5.20 3.39 1.74
N SER A 53 -4.17 2.86 2.41
CA SER A 53 -3.14 2.05 1.73
C SER A 53 -3.71 0.82 1.02
N LEU A 54 -4.70 0.14 1.62
CA LEU A 54 -5.36 -0.98 0.94
C LEU A 54 -6.08 -0.53 -0.33
N THR A 55 -6.74 0.64 -0.28
CA THR A 55 -7.42 1.23 -1.44
C THR A 55 -6.43 1.53 -2.55
N HIS A 56 -5.29 2.17 -2.25
CA HIS A 56 -4.26 2.46 -3.23
C HIS A 56 -3.64 1.19 -3.84
N ALA A 57 -3.41 0.15 -3.03
CA ALA A 57 -2.91 -1.14 -3.54
C ALA A 57 -3.89 -1.78 -4.53
N GLN A 58 -5.20 -1.70 -4.25
CA GLN A 58 -6.25 -2.18 -5.14
C GLN A 58 -6.29 -1.39 -6.45
N GLU A 59 -6.28 -0.06 -6.37
CA GLU A 59 -6.28 0.82 -7.55
C GLU A 59 -5.04 0.57 -8.44
N ALA A 60 -3.85 0.46 -7.84
CA ALA A 60 -2.64 0.12 -8.57
C ALA A 60 -2.75 -1.26 -9.25
N GLY A 61 -3.29 -2.26 -8.55
CA GLY A 61 -3.56 -3.59 -9.08
C GLY A 61 -4.53 -3.58 -10.26
N GLU A 62 -5.64 -2.83 -10.16
CA GLU A 62 -6.61 -2.67 -11.26
C GLU A 62 -5.94 -2.05 -12.50
N ILE A 63 -5.14 -1.00 -12.32
CA ILE A 63 -4.41 -0.37 -13.43
C ILE A 63 -3.42 -1.36 -14.06
N ILE A 64 -2.66 -2.13 -13.26
CA ILE A 64 -1.75 -3.16 -13.77
C ILE A 64 -2.49 -4.17 -14.63
N THR A 65 -3.63 -4.69 -14.15
CA THR A 65 -4.43 -5.66 -14.92
C THR A 65 -5.04 -5.06 -16.19
N GLY A 66 -5.44 -3.79 -16.15
CA GLY A 66 -5.93 -3.05 -17.31
C GLY A 66 -4.85 -2.80 -18.38
N LEU A 67 -3.58 -2.85 -17.99
CA LEU A 67 -2.41 -2.80 -18.88
C LEU A 67 -1.94 -4.19 -19.33
N GLU A 68 -2.73 -5.25 -19.09
CA GLU A 68 -2.39 -6.66 -19.35
C GLU A 68 -1.16 -7.16 -18.56
N GLY A 69 -0.82 -6.47 -17.46
CA GLY A 69 0.24 -6.86 -16.54
C GLY A 69 -0.23 -7.81 -15.44
N HIS A 70 0.72 -8.43 -14.74
CA HIS A 70 0.45 -9.26 -13.57
C HIS A 70 0.79 -8.51 -12.27
N PRO A 71 -0.18 -8.32 -11.35
CA PRO A 71 0.09 -7.74 -10.04
C PRO A 71 1.00 -8.64 -9.18
N SER A 72 1.98 -8.05 -8.52
CA SER A 72 2.86 -8.73 -7.57
C SER A 72 2.08 -9.30 -6.37
N GLN A 73 2.52 -10.46 -5.88
CA GLN A 73 2.03 -11.03 -4.62
C GLN A 73 2.91 -10.66 -3.42
N ARG A 74 3.96 -9.87 -3.65
CA ARG A 74 4.92 -9.49 -2.61
C ARG A 74 4.43 -8.26 -1.83
N SER A 75 5.05 -8.05 -0.68
CA SER A 75 5.02 -6.80 0.08
C SER A 75 6.45 -6.32 0.20
N ALA A 76 6.66 -4.99 0.21
CA ALA A 76 7.96 -4.43 0.53
C ALA A 76 8.40 -4.84 1.95
N ALA A 77 9.71 -4.92 2.17
CA ALA A 77 10.28 -5.26 3.47
C ALA A 77 9.92 -4.20 4.52
N ILE A 78 9.53 -4.65 5.71
CA ILE A 78 9.16 -3.79 6.84
C ILE A 78 10.25 -3.93 7.89
N GLU A 79 11.10 -2.91 8.03
CA GLU A 79 12.09 -2.87 9.11
C GLU A 79 11.44 -2.27 10.37
N GLU A 80 11.58 -2.99 11.50
CA GLU A 80 11.27 -2.55 12.86
C GLU A 80 12.60 -2.34 13.60
N THR A 81 12.72 -1.22 14.33
CA THR A 81 13.95 -0.84 15.08
C THR A 81 13.95 -1.40 16.49
#